data_AF-A0A520E0U7-F1
#
_entry.id   AF-A0A520E0U7-F1
#
_cell.length_a   1.000
_cell.length_b   1.000
_cell.length_c   1.000
_cell.angle_alpha   90.00
_cell.angle_beta   90.00
_cell.angle_gamma   90.00
#
_symmetry.space_group_name_H-M   'P 1'
#
loop_
_entity.id
_entity.type
_entity.pdbx_description
1 polymer ?
#
loop_
_entity_poly.entity_id
_entity_poly.type
_entity_poly.pdbx_seq_one_letter_code
_entity_poly.pdbx_strand_id
1 'polypeptide(L)'
;MSIAQLEEQIEAGNLQGVKEILIQNPKLANTDTSHNISPLLLACYYKKQDIANLISEFTDDLTLFEACAVGKFDTATLLIFQNPDGINQFSEDGFTPLGLACYFGHEELARFLVLKGAEVNLASKNGFNVFPIHSAVAANNISITKMLLDNGAYPNVCQKAGLAPLHTAAQLGNIELIILLLEHGAEVSLRMEGGKLPADLAAEKGFNEIAEILRED
;
A
#
# COMPACT_ATOMS: atom_id res chain seq x y z
N MET A 1 -21.55 -22.53 4.56
CA MET A 1 -20.32 -21.78 4.90
C MET A 1 -20.68 -20.30 4.98
N SER A 2 -20.22 -19.58 6.01
CA SER A 2 -20.48 -18.14 6.22
C SER A 2 -19.27 -17.28 5.84
N ILE A 3 -19.48 -15.96 5.71
CA ILE A 3 -18.40 -14.99 5.47
C ILE A 3 -17.37 -14.99 6.61
N ALA A 4 -17.82 -15.11 7.87
CA ALA A 4 -16.93 -15.18 9.03
C ALA A 4 -15.99 -16.40 8.99
N GLN A 5 -16.45 -17.54 8.45
CA GLN A 5 -15.58 -18.71 8.26
C GLN A 5 -14.55 -18.46 7.15
N LEU A 6 -14.91 -17.74 6.09
CA LEU A 6 -13.98 -17.37 5.02
C LEU A 6 -12.90 -16.43 5.56
N GLU A 7 -13.29 -15.40 6.32
CA GLU A 7 -12.37 -14.47 7.01
C GLU A 7 -11.35 -15.23 7.85
N GLU A 8 -11.80 -16.12 8.73
CA GLU A 8 -10.91 -16.91 9.58
C GLU A 8 -9.88 -17.71 8.78
N GLN A 9 -10.29 -18.33 7.65
CA GLN A 9 -9.35 -19.07 6.80
C GLN A 9 -8.36 -18.15 6.07
N ILE A 10 -8.79 -16.96 5.64
CA ILE A 10 -7.90 -15.95 5.03
C ILE A 10 -6.85 -15.48 6.03
N GLU A 11 -7.29 -15.09 7.24
CA GLU A 11 -6.41 -14.62 8.31
C GLU A 11 -5.39 -15.69 8.73
N ALA A 12 -5.85 -16.95 8.86
CA ALA A 12 -5.01 -18.09 9.15
C ALA A 12 -4.04 -18.45 8.01
N GLY A 13 -4.24 -17.91 6.80
CA GLY A 13 -3.45 -18.26 5.62
C GLY A 13 -3.74 -19.68 5.10
N ASN A 14 -4.92 -20.24 5.37
CA ASN A 14 -5.29 -21.58 4.93
C ASN A 14 -5.88 -21.56 3.50
N LEU A 15 -5.00 -21.64 2.50
CA LEU A 15 -5.39 -21.64 1.08
C LEU A 15 -6.42 -22.74 0.73
N GLN A 16 -6.24 -23.95 1.26
CA GLN A 16 -7.14 -25.06 0.97
C GLN A 16 -8.51 -24.86 1.63
N GLY A 17 -8.54 -24.36 2.86
CA GLY A 17 -9.78 -24.00 3.54
C GLY A 17 -10.57 -22.92 2.80
N VAL A 18 -9.89 -21.87 2.32
CA VAL A 18 -10.49 -20.83 1.47
C VAL A 18 -11.09 -21.45 0.20
N LYS A 19 -10.32 -22.31 -0.49
CA LYS A 19 -10.77 -22.98 -1.72
C LYS A 19 -12.02 -23.82 -1.49
N GLU A 20 -12.06 -24.60 -0.42
CA GLU A 20 -13.22 -25.45 -0.08
C GLU A 20 -14.46 -24.61 0.21
N ILE A 21 -14.30 -23.50 0.94
CA ILE A 21 -15.39 -22.55 1.21
C ILE A 21 -15.95 -21.97 -0.09
N LEU A 22 -15.08 -21.49 -0.98
CA LEU A 22 -15.50 -20.81 -2.21
C LEU A 22 -16.08 -21.77 -3.25
N ILE A 23 -15.61 -23.03 -3.32
CA ILE A 23 -16.26 -24.06 -4.16
C ILE A 23 -17.70 -24.31 -3.69
N GLN A 24 -17.93 -24.33 -2.37
CA GLN A 24 -19.27 -24.58 -1.82
C GLN A 24 -20.19 -23.36 -1.89
N ASN A 25 -19.63 -22.15 -1.75
CA ASN A 25 -20.38 -20.91 -1.80
C ASN A 25 -19.59 -19.78 -2.49
N PRO A 26 -19.55 -19.75 -3.84
CA PRO A 26 -18.74 -18.79 -4.61
C PRO A 26 -19.10 -17.33 -4.35
N LYS A 27 -20.37 -17.06 -4.02
CA LYS A 27 -20.88 -15.70 -3.76
C LYS A 27 -20.15 -15.01 -2.61
N LEU A 28 -19.55 -15.78 -1.70
CA LEU A 28 -18.77 -15.22 -0.60
C LEU A 28 -17.56 -14.44 -1.09
N ALA A 29 -16.98 -14.74 -2.26
CA ALA A 29 -15.87 -13.97 -2.84
C ALA A 29 -16.21 -12.48 -3.04
N ASN A 30 -17.50 -12.16 -3.23
CA ASN A 30 -18.00 -10.80 -3.45
C ASN A 30 -18.87 -10.29 -2.27
N THR A 31 -18.85 -11.00 -1.14
CA THR A 31 -19.58 -10.57 0.06
C THR A 31 -18.62 -9.86 0.99
N ASP A 32 -18.92 -8.60 1.33
CA ASP A 32 -18.08 -7.83 2.22
C ASP A 32 -17.89 -8.52 3.57
N THR A 33 -16.65 -8.43 4.04
CA THR A 33 -16.22 -8.95 5.33
C THR A 33 -16.73 -8.09 6.48
N SER A 34 -16.53 -8.55 7.71
CA SER A 34 -16.80 -7.78 8.93
C SER A 34 -16.06 -6.44 9.00
N HIS A 35 -15.02 -6.25 8.18
CA HIS A 35 -14.26 -5.00 8.05
C HIS A 35 -14.80 -4.04 6.97
N ASN A 36 -15.92 -4.37 6.31
CA ASN A 36 -16.48 -3.62 5.16
C ASN A 36 -15.51 -3.51 3.97
N ILE A 37 -14.73 -4.57 3.74
CA ILE A 37 -13.89 -4.73 2.54
C ILE A 37 -14.15 -6.10 1.93
N SER A 38 -13.82 -6.29 0.66
CA SER A 38 -13.93 -7.59 0.02
C SER A 38 -12.93 -8.60 0.60
N PRO A 39 -13.25 -9.91 0.55
CA PRO A 39 -12.32 -10.96 0.95
C PRO A 39 -10.98 -10.93 0.19
N LEU A 40 -11.01 -10.46 -1.06
CA LEU A 40 -9.83 -10.26 -1.87
C LEU A 40 -8.89 -9.22 -1.25
N LEU A 41 -9.41 -8.03 -0.92
CA LEU A 41 -8.65 -6.99 -0.25
C LEU A 41 -8.18 -7.43 1.13
N LEU A 42 -9.00 -8.17 1.88
CA LEU A 42 -8.60 -8.77 3.16
C LEU A 42 -7.36 -9.65 2.97
N ALA A 43 -7.37 -10.57 1.99
CA ALA A 43 -6.24 -11.43 1.70
C ALA A 43 -4.98 -10.64 1.32
N CYS A 44 -5.13 -9.57 0.52
CA CYS A 44 -4.05 -8.65 0.21
C CYS A 44 -3.47 -8.00 1.48
N TYR A 45 -4.30 -7.44 2.37
CA TYR A 45 -3.83 -6.78 3.60
C TYR A 45 -3.11 -7.72 4.56
N TYR A 46 -3.52 -8.98 4.63
CA TYR A 46 -2.81 -10.04 5.38
C TYR A 46 -1.57 -10.58 4.65
N LYS A 47 -1.18 -9.98 3.52
CA LYS A 47 -0.04 -10.36 2.66
C LYS A 47 -0.12 -11.81 2.19
N LYS A 48 -1.34 -12.29 1.91
CA LYS A 48 -1.62 -13.66 1.42
C LYS A 48 -1.89 -13.65 -0.07
N GLN A 49 -0.84 -13.40 -0.87
CA GLN A 49 -1.00 -13.22 -2.32
C GLN A 49 -1.62 -14.44 -3.02
N ASP A 50 -1.23 -15.66 -2.63
CA ASP A 50 -1.81 -16.88 -3.21
C ASP A 50 -3.30 -17.02 -2.93
N ILE A 51 -3.74 -16.58 -1.75
CA ILE A 51 -5.15 -16.56 -1.36
C ILE A 51 -5.89 -15.47 -2.12
N ALA A 52 -5.32 -14.27 -2.26
CA ALA A 52 -5.91 -13.21 -3.07
C ALA A 52 -6.05 -13.64 -4.54
N ASN A 53 -5.02 -14.26 -5.12
CA ASN A 53 -5.06 -14.80 -6.46
C ASN A 53 -6.16 -15.86 -6.60
N LEU A 54 -6.26 -16.79 -5.65
CA LEU A 54 -7.34 -17.79 -5.62
C LEU A 54 -8.73 -17.13 -5.56
N ILE A 55 -8.95 -16.18 -4.64
CA ILE A 55 -10.25 -15.49 -4.50
C ILE A 55 -10.60 -14.79 -5.81
N SER A 56 -9.62 -14.19 -6.50
CA SER A 56 -9.85 -13.51 -7.79
C SER A 56 -10.39 -14.44 -8.89
N GLU A 57 -10.18 -15.76 -8.79
CA GLU A 57 -10.75 -16.73 -9.72
C GLU A 57 -12.26 -16.96 -9.50
N PHE A 58 -12.78 -16.57 -8.33
CA PHE A 58 -14.20 -16.65 -7.95
C PHE A 58 -14.90 -15.28 -8.01
N THR A 59 -14.21 -14.23 -8.43
CA THR A 59 -14.75 -12.87 -8.58
C THR A 59 -14.99 -12.58 -10.05
N ASP A 60 -16.25 -12.39 -10.44
CA ASP A 60 -16.64 -12.19 -11.84
C ASP A 60 -16.20 -10.81 -12.38
N ASP A 61 -16.27 -9.76 -11.56
CA ASP A 61 -15.92 -8.38 -11.91
C ASP A 61 -15.09 -7.73 -10.79
N LEU A 62 -13.79 -7.55 -11.02
CA LEU A 62 -12.94 -6.81 -10.08
C LEU A 62 -13.24 -5.32 -10.15
N THR A 63 -13.28 -4.66 -9.00
CA THR A 63 -13.19 -3.21 -8.93
C THR A 63 -11.78 -2.74 -9.31
N LEU A 64 -11.63 -1.45 -9.64
CA LEU A 64 -10.32 -0.86 -9.92
C LEU A 64 -9.36 -1.03 -8.72
N PHE A 65 -9.88 -0.85 -7.50
CA PHE A 65 -9.10 -0.98 -6.27
C PHE A 65 -8.58 -2.40 -6.06
N GLU A 66 -9.43 -3.40 -6.27
CA GLU A 66 -9.06 -4.81 -6.21
C GLU A 66 -8.03 -5.21 -7.28
N ALA A 67 -8.25 -4.77 -8.52
CA ALA A 67 -7.29 -4.99 -9.60
C ALA A 67 -5.93 -4.35 -9.28
N CYS A 68 -5.92 -3.15 -8.69
CA CYS A 68 -4.71 -2.48 -8.22
C CYS A 68 -4.05 -3.18 -7.03
N ALA A 69 -4.82 -3.74 -6.09
CA ALA A 69 -4.29 -4.43 -4.93
C ALA A 69 -3.65 -5.79 -5.29
N VAL A 70 -4.26 -6.53 -6.21
CA VAL A 70 -3.76 -7.84 -6.66
C VAL A 70 -2.69 -7.70 -7.76
N GLY A 71 -2.64 -6.56 -8.45
CA GLY A 71 -1.69 -6.32 -9.55
C GLY A 71 -2.16 -6.88 -10.89
N LYS A 72 -3.47 -7.01 -11.09
CA LYS A 72 -4.07 -7.45 -12.37
C LYS A 72 -4.01 -6.30 -13.37
N PHE A 73 -2.83 -6.11 -13.97
CA PHE A 73 -2.52 -4.97 -14.85
C PHE A 73 -3.56 -4.81 -15.96
N ASP A 74 -3.82 -5.85 -16.75
CA ASP A 74 -4.78 -5.80 -17.87
C ASP A 74 -6.17 -5.36 -17.41
N THR A 75 -6.67 -5.94 -16.32
CA THR A 75 -7.97 -5.57 -15.73
C THR A 75 -7.99 -4.13 -15.26
N ALA A 76 -6.97 -3.68 -14.53
CA ALA A 76 -6.88 -2.30 -14.06
C ALA A 76 -6.82 -1.31 -15.23
N THR A 77 -6.05 -1.60 -16.28
CA THR A 77 -5.99 -0.75 -17.47
C THR A 77 -7.35 -0.65 -18.17
N LEU A 78 -8.05 -1.78 -18.34
CA LEU A 78 -9.38 -1.82 -18.94
C LEU A 78 -10.37 -0.96 -18.14
N LEU A 79 -10.39 -1.11 -16.81
CA LEU A 79 -11.28 -0.35 -15.92
C LEU A 79 -11.00 1.15 -15.98
N ILE A 80 -9.73 1.56 -16.03
CA ILE A 80 -9.35 2.98 -16.20
C ILE A 80 -9.81 3.51 -17.57
N PHE A 81 -9.71 2.73 -18.64
CA PHE A 81 -10.20 3.17 -19.95
C PHE A 81 -11.73 3.27 -20.01
N GLN A 82 -12.45 2.38 -19.32
CA GLN A 82 -13.90 2.40 -19.25
C GLN A 82 -14.43 3.54 -18.37
N ASN A 83 -13.72 3.87 -17.29
CA ASN A 83 -14.08 4.93 -16.35
C ASN A 83 -12.84 5.72 -15.88
N PRO A 84 -12.35 6.69 -16.67
CA PRO A 84 -11.16 7.48 -16.32
C PRO A 84 -11.31 8.28 -15.03
N ASP A 85 -12.54 8.70 -14.70
CA ASP A 85 -12.85 9.49 -13.50
C ASP A 85 -12.61 8.71 -12.19
N GLY A 86 -12.43 7.39 -12.27
CA GLY A 86 -12.12 6.52 -11.14
C GLY A 86 -10.68 6.64 -10.61
N ILE A 87 -9.75 7.21 -11.39
CA ILE A 87 -8.30 7.12 -11.11
C ILE A 87 -7.85 7.79 -9.80
N ASN A 88 -8.58 8.81 -9.35
CA ASN A 88 -8.34 9.56 -8.11
C ASN A 88 -9.48 9.40 -7.08
N GLN A 89 -10.34 8.39 -7.24
CA GLN A 89 -11.36 8.06 -6.26
C GLN A 89 -10.79 7.26 -5.09
N PHE A 90 -11.61 7.04 -4.08
CA PHE A 90 -11.24 6.33 -2.86
C PHE A 90 -12.04 5.03 -2.77
N SER A 91 -11.38 3.96 -2.35
CA SER A 91 -12.04 2.73 -1.90
C SER A 91 -12.83 3.00 -0.62
N GLU A 92 -13.66 2.03 -0.20
CA GLU A 92 -14.44 2.11 1.04
C GLU A 92 -13.55 2.28 2.29
N ASP A 93 -12.36 1.69 2.29
CA ASP A 93 -11.34 1.86 3.33
C ASP A 93 -10.44 3.09 3.11
N GLY A 94 -10.75 3.92 2.11
CA GLY A 94 -10.22 5.26 1.95
C GLY A 94 -8.89 5.37 1.19
N PHE A 95 -8.45 4.35 0.46
CA PHE A 95 -7.22 4.39 -0.33
C PHE A 95 -7.47 4.75 -1.80
N THR A 96 -6.47 5.33 -2.45
CA THR A 96 -6.50 5.58 -3.91
C THR A 96 -6.01 4.35 -4.67
N PRO A 97 -6.36 4.18 -5.96
CA PRO A 97 -5.83 3.09 -6.78
C PRO A 97 -4.29 3.09 -6.81
N LEU A 98 -3.68 4.28 -6.94
CA LEU A 98 -2.22 4.45 -6.88
C LEU A 98 -1.66 4.03 -5.51
N GLY A 99 -2.31 4.44 -4.42
CA GLY A 99 -1.90 4.08 -3.07
C GLY A 99 -1.88 2.56 -2.84
N LEU A 100 -2.88 1.84 -3.34
CA LEU A 100 -2.94 0.37 -3.27
C LEU A 100 -1.85 -0.28 -4.13
N ALA A 101 -1.68 0.14 -5.39
CA ALA A 101 -0.62 -0.38 -6.26
C ALA A 101 0.78 -0.15 -5.65
N CYS A 102 1.02 1.00 -5.04
CA CYS A 102 2.27 1.30 -4.32
C CYS A 102 2.44 0.42 -3.08
N TYR A 103 1.39 0.23 -2.27
CA TYR A 103 1.46 -0.54 -1.02
C TYR A 103 1.73 -2.03 -1.28
N PHE A 104 1.15 -2.59 -2.33
CA PHE A 104 1.35 -3.99 -2.72
C PHE A 104 2.52 -4.19 -3.69
N GLY A 105 3.23 -3.13 -4.07
CA GLY A 105 4.48 -3.22 -4.81
C GLY A 105 4.34 -3.45 -6.32
N HIS A 106 3.17 -3.17 -6.91
CA HIS A 106 2.89 -3.36 -8.34
C HIS A 106 3.44 -2.21 -9.18
N GLU A 107 4.75 -2.24 -9.43
CA GLU A 107 5.49 -1.12 -10.04
C GLU A 107 4.96 -0.70 -11.42
N GLU A 108 4.79 -1.65 -12.34
CA GLU A 108 4.32 -1.35 -13.70
C GLU A 108 2.93 -0.70 -13.67
N LEU A 109 2.05 -1.20 -12.78
CA LEU A 109 0.71 -0.65 -12.60
C LEU A 109 0.75 0.75 -11.97
N ALA A 110 1.60 0.97 -10.96
CA ALA A 110 1.80 2.30 -10.37
C ALA A 110 2.28 3.31 -11.41
N ARG A 111 3.25 2.94 -12.26
CA ARG A 111 3.73 3.76 -13.39
C ARG A 111 2.61 4.08 -14.37
N PHE A 112 1.79 3.08 -14.72
CA PHE A 112 0.64 3.27 -15.60
C PHE A 112 -0.38 4.25 -15.01
N LEU A 113 -0.72 4.10 -13.73
CA LEU A 113 -1.67 4.99 -13.05
C LEU A 113 -1.17 6.44 -13.04
N VAL A 114 0.10 6.68 -12.72
CA VAL A 114 0.69 8.03 -12.77
C VAL A 114 0.66 8.58 -14.21
N LEU A 115 1.01 7.77 -15.22
CA LEU A 115 0.93 8.15 -16.62
C LEU A 115 -0.50 8.53 -17.06
N LYS A 116 -1.53 7.94 -16.44
CA LYS A 116 -2.94 8.24 -16.71
C LYS A 116 -3.51 9.38 -15.85
N GLY A 117 -2.70 10.03 -15.04
CA GLY A 117 -3.10 11.22 -14.27
C GLY A 117 -3.49 10.92 -12.82
N ALA A 118 -3.06 9.79 -12.26
CA ALA A 118 -3.17 9.57 -10.83
C ALA A 118 -2.37 10.63 -10.07
N GLU A 119 -3.00 11.27 -9.08
CA GLU A 119 -2.37 12.30 -8.26
C GLU A 119 -1.37 11.70 -7.26
N VAL A 120 -0.08 11.94 -7.47
CA VAL A 120 1.01 11.37 -6.63
C VAL A 120 1.02 11.89 -5.19
N ASN A 121 0.36 13.03 -4.93
CA ASN A 121 0.26 13.67 -3.62
C ASN A 121 -1.16 13.59 -3.03
N LEU A 122 -2.05 12.74 -3.57
CA LEU A 122 -3.39 12.57 -3.02
C LEU A 122 -3.38 11.63 -1.82
N ALA A 123 -3.59 12.20 -0.62
CA ALA A 123 -3.64 11.45 0.62
C ALA A 123 -4.92 10.61 0.75
N SER A 124 -4.80 9.45 1.40
CA SER A 124 -5.94 8.59 1.76
C SER A 124 -6.97 9.32 2.62
N LYS A 125 -8.24 8.91 2.50
CA LYS A 125 -9.37 9.33 3.33
C LYS A 125 -9.69 8.36 4.48
N ASN A 126 -8.74 7.49 4.83
CA ASN A 126 -8.85 6.55 5.95
C ASN A 126 -8.63 7.19 7.34
N GLY A 127 -8.52 8.52 7.41
CA GLY A 127 -8.28 9.24 8.66
C GLY A 127 -6.82 9.29 9.13
N PHE A 128 -5.87 8.76 8.34
CA PHE A 128 -4.43 8.73 8.67
C PHE A 128 -3.54 9.54 7.71
N ASN A 129 -4.09 10.18 6.67
CA ASN A 129 -3.33 10.95 5.66
C ASN A 129 -2.18 10.13 5.03
N VAL A 130 -2.46 8.91 4.57
CA VAL A 130 -1.48 8.05 3.89
C VAL A 130 -1.35 8.48 2.43
N PHE A 131 -0.22 9.12 2.10
CA PHE A 131 0.15 9.43 0.71
C PHE A 131 0.75 8.21 0.00
N PRO A 132 0.69 8.12 -1.34
CA PRO A 132 1.28 7.03 -2.12
C PRO A 132 2.76 6.74 -1.79
N ILE A 133 3.55 7.79 -1.51
CA ILE A 133 4.96 7.62 -1.12
C ILE A 133 5.14 6.88 0.21
N HIS A 134 4.23 7.07 1.18
CA HIS A 134 4.26 6.28 2.42
C HIS A 134 4.01 4.80 2.13
N SER A 135 3.04 4.50 1.25
CA SER A 135 2.74 3.13 0.84
C SER A 135 3.94 2.46 0.16
N ALA A 136 4.62 3.16 -0.75
CA ALA A 136 5.79 2.64 -1.45
C ALA A 136 6.98 2.39 -0.50
N VAL A 137 7.23 3.31 0.44
CA VAL A 137 8.30 3.16 1.44
C VAL A 137 7.97 2.06 2.44
N ALA A 138 6.72 1.95 2.90
CA ALA A 138 6.28 0.86 3.78
C ALA A 138 6.37 -0.52 3.12
N ALA A 139 6.19 -0.58 1.80
CA ALA A 139 6.44 -1.78 0.98
C ALA A 139 7.93 -2.04 0.73
N ASN A 140 8.82 -1.17 1.25
CA ASN A 140 10.26 -1.19 1.02
C ASN A 140 10.65 -1.16 -0.47
N ASN A 141 9.84 -0.52 -1.31
CA ASN A 141 10.01 -0.52 -2.76
C ASN A 141 10.69 0.77 -3.25
N ILE A 142 11.99 0.68 -3.50
CA ILE A 142 12.85 1.78 -3.97
C ILE A 142 12.41 2.29 -5.34
N SER A 143 12.08 1.39 -6.27
CA SER A 143 11.75 1.76 -7.65
C SER A 143 10.45 2.57 -7.73
N ILE A 144 9.41 2.15 -7.01
CA ILE A 144 8.15 2.91 -6.90
C ILE A 144 8.40 4.24 -6.16
N THR A 145 9.16 4.22 -5.07
CA THR A 145 9.47 5.45 -4.32
C THR A 145 10.18 6.48 -5.20
N LYS A 146 11.19 6.05 -5.96
CA LYS A 146 11.90 6.89 -6.92
C LYS A 146 10.96 7.43 -8.00
N MET A 147 10.11 6.56 -8.56
CA MET A 147 9.12 6.96 -9.56
C MET A 147 8.19 8.06 -9.04
N LEU A 148 7.70 7.93 -7.80
CA LEU A 148 6.83 8.94 -7.19
C LEU A 148 7.58 10.27 -7.00
N LEU A 149 8.80 10.23 -6.47
CA LEU A 149 9.64 11.42 -6.28
C LEU A 149 9.98 12.13 -7.60
N ASP A 150 10.38 11.37 -8.63
CA ASP A 150 10.63 11.87 -9.99
C ASP A 150 9.38 12.55 -10.60
N ASN A 151 8.17 12.15 -10.17
CA ASN A 151 6.90 12.74 -10.59
C ASN A 151 6.35 13.79 -9.60
N GLY A 152 7.18 14.31 -8.71
CA GLY A 152 6.84 15.43 -7.83
C GLY A 152 6.13 15.05 -6.54
N ALA A 153 6.24 13.80 -6.09
CA ALA A 153 5.83 13.44 -4.73
C ALA A 153 6.65 14.23 -3.71
N TYR A 154 5.98 14.79 -2.71
CA TYR A 154 6.64 15.55 -1.65
C TYR A 154 7.33 14.58 -0.67
N PRO A 155 8.65 14.69 -0.41
CA PRO A 155 9.35 13.76 0.48
C PRO A 155 9.02 13.98 1.97
N ASN A 156 8.49 15.16 2.33
CA ASN A 156 8.22 15.60 3.71
C ASN A 156 6.73 15.62 4.06
N VAL A 157 5.86 14.94 3.29
CA VAL A 157 4.46 14.74 3.71
C VAL A 157 4.41 13.92 4.99
N CYS A 158 3.42 14.18 5.83
CA CYS A 158 3.26 13.48 7.10
C CYS A 158 1.90 12.81 7.18
N GLN A 159 1.89 11.56 7.64
CA GLN A 159 0.69 10.91 8.15
C GLN A 159 0.20 11.59 9.43
N LYS A 160 -0.98 11.18 9.89
CA LYS A 160 -1.44 11.46 11.26
C LYS A 160 -0.38 10.97 12.25
N ALA A 161 -0.10 11.77 13.29
CA ALA A 161 1.05 11.64 14.19
C ALA A 161 2.41 12.08 13.63
N GLY A 162 2.48 12.77 12.48
CA GLY A 162 3.73 13.39 12.00
C GLY A 162 4.74 12.41 11.38
N LEU A 163 4.32 11.19 11.05
CA LEU A 163 5.20 10.19 10.43
C LEU A 163 5.45 10.56 8.97
N ALA A 164 6.67 10.97 8.65
CA ALA A 164 7.14 11.22 7.28
C ALA A 164 7.80 9.97 6.66
N PRO A 165 7.92 9.86 5.32
CA PRO A 165 8.55 8.72 4.64
C PRO A 165 9.93 8.34 5.20
N LEU A 166 10.76 9.33 5.54
CA LEU A 166 12.10 9.10 6.10
C LEU A 166 12.07 8.36 7.44
N HIS A 167 11.05 8.59 8.27
CA HIS A 167 10.87 7.84 9.52
C HIS A 167 10.67 6.35 9.25
N THR A 168 9.82 6.00 8.28
CA THR A 168 9.58 4.60 7.91
C THR A 168 10.83 3.97 7.29
N ALA A 169 11.53 4.67 6.41
CA ALA A 169 12.79 4.17 5.83
C ALA A 169 13.86 3.90 6.89
N ALA A 170 14.00 4.80 7.87
CA ALA A 170 14.90 4.65 9.02
C ALA A 170 14.50 3.47 9.92
N GLN A 171 13.20 3.29 10.19
CA GLN A 171 12.70 2.15 10.95
C GLN A 171 12.90 0.81 10.23
N LEU A 172 12.90 0.80 8.89
CA LEU A 172 13.19 -0.40 8.07
C LEU A 172 14.69 -0.67 7.95
N GLY A 173 15.55 0.31 8.26
CA GLY A 173 17.00 0.22 8.10
C GLY A 173 17.45 0.17 6.64
N ASN A 174 16.62 0.65 5.71
CA ASN A 174 16.95 0.63 4.29
C ASN A 174 17.74 1.89 3.92
N ILE A 175 19.07 1.77 3.90
CA ILE A 175 19.97 2.88 3.57
C ILE A 175 19.74 3.45 2.16
N GLU A 176 19.38 2.62 1.18
CA GLU A 176 19.15 3.07 -0.19
C GLU A 176 17.88 3.93 -0.29
N LEU A 177 16.80 3.55 0.40
CA LEU A 177 15.61 4.41 0.52
C LEU A 177 15.91 5.71 1.25
N ILE A 178 16.73 5.67 2.30
CA ILE A 178 17.13 6.85 3.05
C ILE A 178 17.88 7.82 2.15
N ILE A 179 18.94 7.36 1.46
CA ILE A 179 19.71 8.18 0.53
C ILE A 179 18.80 8.76 -0.55
N LEU A 180 17.94 7.94 -1.17
CA LEU A 180 17.02 8.40 -2.20
C LEU A 180 16.10 9.52 -1.70
N LEU A 181 15.54 9.38 -0.49
CA LEU A 181 14.69 10.40 0.12
C LEU A 181 15.46 11.69 0.41
N LEU A 182 16.67 11.59 0.96
CA LEU A 182 17.55 12.74 1.25
C LEU A 182 17.95 13.49 -0.03
N GLU A 183 18.30 12.77 -1.11
CA GLU A 183 18.60 13.35 -2.43
C GLU A 183 17.44 14.17 -3.00
N HIS A 184 16.20 13.84 -2.61
CA HIS A 184 14.99 14.56 -3.01
C HIS A 184 14.54 15.61 -1.99
N GLY A 185 15.33 15.87 -0.94
CA GLY A 185 15.07 16.92 0.04
C GLY A 185 14.28 16.48 1.26
N ALA A 186 14.32 15.19 1.63
CA ALA A 186 13.77 14.75 2.90
C ALA A 186 14.50 15.39 4.09
N GLU A 187 13.75 15.85 5.08
CA GLU A 187 14.29 16.52 6.26
C GLU A 187 14.54 15.52 7.40
N VAL A 188 15.80 15.37 7.82
CA VAL A 188 16.19 14.52 8.96
C VAL A 188 15.69 15.02 10.32
N SER A 189 15.34 16.30 10.41
CA SER A 189 14.94 16.97 11.65
C SER A 189 13.44 16.93 11.94
N LEU A 190 12.62 16.35 11.04
CA LEU A 190 11.18 16.21 11.24
C LEU A 190 10.90 15.32 12.45
N ARG A 191 9.97 15.76 13.30
CA ARG A 191 9.57 15.03 14.49
C ARG A 191 8.16 14.49 14.35
N MET A 192 7.99 13.21 14.65
CA MET A 192 6.67 12.63 14.88
C MET A 192 6.11 13.02 16.26
N GLU A 193 4.84 12.70 16.50
CA GLU A 193 4.22 12.80 17.82
C GLU A 193 5.03 12.00 18.84
N GLY A 194 5.23 12.59 20.03
CA GLY A 194 6.20 12.06 21.01
C GLY A 194 7.64 12.51 20.78
N GLY A 195 7.91 13.31 19.74
CA GLY A 195 9.16 14.03 19.53
C GLY A 195 10.30 13.23 18.88
N LYS A 196 10.05 11.99 18.47
CA LYS A 196 11.05 11.11 17.86
C LYS A 196 11.43 11.58 16.46
N LEU A 197 12.72 11.51 16.15
CA LEU A 197 13.30 11.74 14.82
C LEU A 197 13.41 10.41 14.03
N PRO A 198 13.64 10.46 12.70
CA PRO A 198 13.99 9.28 11.91
C PRO A 198 15.19 8.52 12.52
N ALA A 199 16.24 9.23 12.95
CA ALA A 199 17.41 8.64 13.59
C ALA A 199 17.07 7.86 14.87
N ASP A 200 16.09 8.32 15.65
CA ASP A 200 15.67 7.64 16.88
C ASP A 200 15.00 6.30 16.56
N LEU A 201 14.18 6.26 15.49
CA LEU A 201 13.55 5.02 15.05
C LEU A 201 14.57 4.00 14.51
N ALA A 202 15.60 4.47 13.80
CA ALA A 202 16.71 3.62 13.36
C ALA A 202 17.45 3.01 14.59
N ALA A 203 17.79 3.85 15.58
CA ALA A 203 18.46 3.40 16.79
C ALA A 203 17.61 2.40 17.62
N GLU A 204 16.31 2.65 17.76
CA GLU A 204 15.38 1.73 18.45
C GLU A 204 15.29 0.35 17.78
N LYS A 205 15.57 0.28 16.48
CA LYS A 205 15.64 -0.98 15.71
C LYS A 205 17.03 -1.58 15.65
N GLY A 206 18.03 -0.93 16.25
CA GLY A 206 19.43 -1.39 16.29
C GLY A 206 20.26 -0.99 15.07
N PHE A 207 19.74 -0.14 14.19
CA PHE A 207 20.45 0.38 13.02
C PHE A 207 21.32 1.59 13.40
N ASN A 208 22.33 1.36 14.25
CA ASN A 208 23.13 2.43 14.87
C ASN A 208 23.88 3.28 13.83
N GLU A 209 24.49 2.66 12.82
CA GLU A 209 25.19 3.39 11.75
C GLU A 209 24.24 4.31 10.97
N ILE A 210 23.02 3.85 10.69
CA ILE A 210 21.98 4.67 10.04
C ILE A 210 21.56 5.83 10.96
N ALA A 211 21.41 5.57 12.25
CA ALA A 211 21.06 6.61 13.22
C ALA A 211 22.16 7.67 13.35
N GLU A 212 23.44 7.28 13.21
CA GLU A 212 24.56 8.21 13.16
C GLU A 212 24.52 9.07 11.90
N ILE A 213 24.38 8.45 10.72
CA ILE A 213 24.24 9.17 9.43
C ILE A 213 23.11 10.22 9.52
N LEU A 214 21.94 9.82 9.99
CA LEU A 214 20.77 10.70 10.09
C LEU A 214 20.87 11.79 11.18
N ARG A 215 21.92 11.80 12.00
CA ARG A 215 22.20 12.86 12.98
C ARG A 215 23.28 13.83 12.52
N GLU A 216 24.06 13.45 11.51
CA GLU A 216 25.19 14.24 11.01
C GLU A 216 24.82 15.20 9.87
N ASP A 217 23.69 14.95 9.18
CA ASP A 217 23.06 15.85 8.20
C ASP A 217 22.17 16.94 8.85
#